data_AF-A0AAU9H5F8-F1
#
_entry.id   AF-A0AAU9H5F8-F1
#
_cell.length_a   1.000
_cell.length_b   1.000
_cell.length_c   1.000
_cell.angle_alpha   90.00
_cell.angle_beta   90.00
_cell.angle_gamma   90.00
#
_symmetry.space_group_name_H-M   'P 1'
#
loop_
_entity.id
_entity.type
_entity.pdbx_description
1 polymer ?
#
loop_
_entity_poly.entity_id
_entity_poly.type
_entity_poly.pdbx_seq_one_letter_code
_entity_poly.pdbx_strand_id
1 'polypeptide(L)' 'MDMSGAYIPLARKLFPNAKIVPDRFHIIQHLGRAFLKTRIAIMNQFDKKSLPYRSLKNHWRLFSKGQS' A
#
# COMPACT_ATOMS: atom_id res chain seq x y z
N MET A 1 -8.82 -10.38 6.47
CA MET A 1 -8.04 -11.48 7.10
C MET A 1 -6.57 -11.32 6.74
N ASP A 2 -5.68 -11.05 7.70
CA ASP A 2 -4.24 -10.92 7.40
C ASP A 2 -3.68 -12.30 7.04
N MET A 3 -3.44 -12.50 5.75
CA MET A 3 -3.01 -13.79 5.21
C MET A 3 -1.53 -13.96 5.52
N SER A 4 -1.21 -14.33 6.76
CA SER A 4 0.13 -14.77 7.08
C SER A 4 0.49 -15.92 6.13
N GLY A 5 1.68 -15.88 5.53
CA GLY A 5 2.11 -16.87 4.54
C GLY A 5 2.00 -18.32 5.04
N ALA A 6 2.00 -18.53 6.36
CA ALA A 6 1.82 -19.83 7.01
C ALA A 6 0.44 -20.46 6.78
N TYR A 7 -0.61 -19.68 6.48
CA TYR A 7 -1.95 -20.22 6.23
C TYR A 7 -2.16 -20.64 4.78
N ILE A 8 -1.32 -20.17 3.84
CA ILE A 8 -1.46 -20.50 2.42
C ILE A 8 -1.28 -22.02 2.17
N PRO A 9 -0.29 -22.71 2.75
CA PRO A 9 -0.15 -24.16 2.63
C PRO A 9 -1.35 -24.93 3.22
N LEU A 10 -1.85 -24.48 4.38
CA LEU A 10 -2.98 -25.12 5.06
C LEU A 10 -4.29 -24.92 4.29
N ALA A 11 -4.56 -23.71 3.81
CA ALA A 11 -5.73 -23.39 2.99
C ALA A 11 -5.75 -24.19 1.69
N ARG A 12 -4.60 -24.38 1.03
CA ARG A 12 -4.49 -25.25 -0.15
C ARG A 12 -4.76 -26.73 0.16
N LYS A 13 -4.40 -27.21 1.35
CA LYS A 13 -4.67 -28.60 1.76
C LYS A 13 -6.13 -28.85 2.10
N LEU A 14 -6.77 -27.89 2.78
CA LEU A 14 -8.17 -28.00 3.19
C LEU A 14 -9.16 -27.69 2.05
N PHE A 15 -8.79 -26.77 1.15
CA PHE A 15 -9.62 -26.34 0.03
C PHE A 15 -8.85 -26.37 -1.29
N PRO A 16 -8.54 -27.58 -1.81
CA PRO A 16 -7.66 -27.74 -2.98
C PRO A 16 -8.20 -27.09 -4.27
N ASN A 17 -9.52 -26.92 -4.37
CA ASN A 17 -10.20 -26.32 -5.53
C ASN A 17 -10.66 -24.86 -5.29
N ALA A 18 -10.43 -24.29 -4.11
CA ALA A 18 -10.88 -22.94 -3.80
C ALA A 18 -9.88 -21.88 -4.29
N LYS A 19 -10.41 -20.82 -4.92
CA LYS A 19 -9.61 -19.64 -5.28
C LYS A 19 -9.34 -18.82 -4.02
N ILE A 20 -8.09 -18.83 -3.57
CA ILE A 20 -7.64 -18.00 -2.46
C ILE A 20 -7.56 -16.55 -2.96
N VAL A 21 -8.53 -15.73 -2.57
CA VAL A 21 -8.53 -14.29 -2.89
C VAL A 21 -8.05 -13.53 -1.65
N PRO A 22 -6.90 -12.84 -1.72
CA PRO A 22 -6.47 -11.98 -0.62
C PRO A 22 -7.49 -10.87 -0.40
N ASP A 23 -7.67 -10.51 0.86
CA ASP A 23 -8.58 -9.46 1.28
C ASP A 23 -8.23 -8.15 0.54
N ARG A 24 -9.23 -7.57 -0.14
CA ARG A 24 -9.05 -6.35 -0.95
C ARG A 24 -8.61 -5.17 -0.09
N PHE A 25 -9.02 -5.13 1.19
CA PHE A 25 -8.58 -4.10 2.12
C PHE A 25 -7.06 -4.17 2.34
N HIS A 26 -6.50 -5.38 2.45
CA HIS A 26 -5.06 -5.54 2.63
C HIS A 26 -4.28 -5.15 1.38
N ILE A 27 -4.79 -5.46 0.19
CA ILE A 27 -4.17 -5.03 -1.07
C ILE A 27 -4.12 -3.50 -1.15
N ILE A 28 -5.24 -2.83 -0.87
CA ILE A 28 -5.34 -1.36 -0.88
C ILE A 28 -4.43 -0.75 0.20
N GLN A 29 -4.40 -1.34 1.40
CA GLN A 29 -3.54 -0.90 2.50
C GLN A 29 -2.06 -1.04 2.18
N HIS A 30 -1.62 -2.18 1.62
CA HIS A 30 -0.23 -2.41 1.24
C HIS A 30 0.20 -1.46 0.12
N LEU A 31 -0.65 -1.25 -0.88
CA LEU A 31 -0.41 -0.29 -1.94
C LEU A 31 -0.28 1.13 -1.40
N GLY A 32 -1.19 1.55 -0.50
CA GLY A 32 -1.13 2.86 0.16
C GLY A 32 0.16 3.06 0.95
N ARG A 33 0.61 2.04 1.69
CA ARG A 33 1.88 2.05 2.44
C ARG A 33 3.10 2.13 1.51
N ALA A 34 3.11 1.35 0.43
CA ALA A 34 4.20 1.38 -0.55
C ALA A 34 4.30 2.76 -1.22
N PHE A 35 3.17 3.32 -1.62
CA PHE A 35 3.09 4.64 -2.22
C PHE A 35 3.58 5.74 -1.27
N LEU A 36 3.18 5.70 0.01
CA LEU A 36 3.65 6.64 1.02
C LEU A 36 5.17 6.60 1.19
N LYS A 37 5.75 5.39 1.25
CA LYS A 37 7.21 5.21 1.33
C LYS A 37 7.92 5.81 0.13
N THR A 38 7.45 5.49 -1.08
CA THR A 38 8.02 6.02 -2.33
C THR A 38 7.94 7.54 -2.39
N ARG A 39 6.80 8.13 -2.00
CA ARG A 39 6.64 9.59 -1.93
C ARG A 39 7.66 10.23 -0.98
N ILE A 40 7.81 9.69 0.23
CA ILE A 40 8.76 10.23 1.21
C ILE A 40 10.20 10.11 0.68
N ALA A 41 10.55 8.97 0.08
CA ALA A 41 11.87 8.76 -0.51
C ALA A 41 12.18 9.79 -1.61
N ILE A 42 11.21 10.09 -2.48
CA ILE A 42 11.34 11.13 -3.50
C ILE A 42 11.40 12.53 -2.86
N MET A 43 10.55 12.84 -1.87
CA MET A 43 10.57 14.14 -1.19
C MET A 43 11.92 14.45 -0.54
N ASN A 44 12.54 13.44 0.09
CA ASN A 44 13.82 13.60 0.77
C ASN A 44 15.00 13.88 -0.17
N GLN A 45 14.82 13.75 -1.49
CA GLN A 45 15.82 14.12 -2.50
C GLN A 45 15.81 15.63 -2.81
N PHE A 46 14.78 16.36 -2.36
CA PHE A 46 14.62 17.79 -2.63
C PHE A 46 14.79 18.65 -1.38
N ASP A 47 15.28 19.88 -1.55
CA ASP A 47 15.30 20.86 -0.46
C ASP A 47 13.86 21.20 -0.01
N LYS A 48 13.68 21.45 1.29
CA LYS A 48 12.36 21.71 1.89
C LYS A 48 11.68 22.99 1.36
N LYS A 49 12.45 23.95 0.84
CA LYS A 49 11.94 25.19 0.25
C LYS A 49 11.59 25.03 -1.23
N SER A 50 12.03 23.94 -1.86
CA SER A 50 11.84 23.70 -3.29
C SER A 50 10.36 23.48 -3.65
N LEU A 51 10.01 23.88 -4.87
CA LEU A 51 8.67 23.65 -5.43
C LEU A 51 8.31 22.15 -5.52
N PRO A 52 9.22 21.24 -5.94
CA PRO A 52 8.94 19.79 -5.96
C PRO A 52 8.57 19.25 -4.58
N TYR A 53 9.32 19.62 -3.53
CA TYR A 53 9.02 19.21 -2.15
C TYR A 53 7.64 19.70 -1.72
N ARG A 54 7.33 20.99 -1.93
CA ARG A 54 6.04 21.58 -1.55
C ARG A 54 4.87 20.98 -2.34
N SER A 55 5.07 20.69 -3.62
CA SER A 55 4.05 20.06 -4.46
C SER A 55 3.72 18.65 -3.98
N LEU A 56 4.73 17.79 -3.79
CA LEU A 56 4.52 16.46 -3.21
C LEU A 56 3.95 16.54 -1.78
N LYS A 57 4.36 17.55 -1.00
CA LYS A 57 3.89 17.77 0.36
C LYS A 57 2.42 18.19 0.44
N ASN A 58 1.91 19.00 -0.48
CA ASN A 58 0.56 19.57 -0.42
C ASN A 58 -0.46 18.71 -1.18
N HIS A 59 -0.08 18.17 -2.33
CA HIS A 59 -1.00 17.45 -3.22
C HIS A 59 -1.23 15.98 -2.82
N TRP A 60 -0.56 15.49 -1.77
CA TRP A 60 -0.73 14.10 -1.31
C TRP A 60 -2.17 13.72 -0.94
N ARG A 61 -2.97 14.69 -0.49
CA ARG A 61 -4.38 14.47 -0.14
C ARG A 61 -5.23 14.11 -1.36
N LEU A 62 -4.81 14.50 -2.56
CA LEU A 62 -5.47 14.09 -3.81
C LEU A 62 -5.37 12.56 -4.00
N PHE A 63 -4.32 11.94 -3.47
CA PHE A 63 -4.07 10.51 -3.57
C PHE A 63 -4.57 9.72 -2.35
N SER A 64 -5.02 10.39 -1.28
CA SER A 64 -5.48 9.76 -0.04
C SER A 64 -7.00 9.65 0.08
N LYS A 65 -7.78 10.26 -0.84
CA LYS A 65 -9.25 10.29 -0.77
C LYS A 65 -9.96 8.97 -1.05
N GLY A 66 -9.24 7.90 -1.40
CA GLY A 66 -9.79 6.57 -1.67
C GLY A 66 -9.56 5.52 -0.58
N GLN A 67 -9.14 5.92 0.64
CA GLN A 67 -8.82 5.02 1.75
C GLN A 67 -9.78 5.16 2.96
N SER A 68 -11.04 5.56 2.72
CA SER A 68 -12.09 5.58 3.75
C SER A 68 -13.08 4.45 3.52
#